data_AF-A0A435WRP9-F1
#
_entry.id   AF-A0A435WRP9-F1
#
_cell.length_a   1.000
_cell.length_b   1.000
_cell.length_c   1.000
_cell.angle_alpha   90.00
_cell.angle_beta   90.00
_cell.angle_gamma   90.00
#
_symmetry.space_group_name_H-M   'P 1'
#
loop_
_entity.id
_entity.type
_entity.pdbx_description
1 polymer ?
#
loop_
_entity_poly.entity_id
_entity_poly.type
_entity_poly.pdbx_seq_one_letter_code
_entity_poly.pdbx_strand_id
1 'polypeptide(L)'
;LLNHRAEQVKTLEIENGRLELRAVTGPDYGRIFDSELVDAVQKIAGNGTGDTRWKVPGVLDWSTGIYNPHVDISRDTTTLYASDRDVFVFLVDDLNPIEAGRLPNGEPDLYFRGFYCWNSEVGARTLGIASFY
;
A
#
# COMPACT_ATOMS: atom_id res chain seq x y z
N LEU A 1 -11.56 39.53 -31.10
CA LEU A 1 -10.52 38.58 -30.61
C LEU A 1 -11.13 37.77 -29.48
N LEU A 2 -11.61 36.57 -29.80
CA LEU A 2 -12.10 35.61 -28.81
C LEU A 2 -10.87 35.06 -28.08
N ASN A 3 -10.63 35.54 -26.86
CA ASN A 3 -9.62 34.98 -25.97
C ASN A 3 -10.08 33.57 -25.55
N HIS A 4 -9.81 32.56 -26.38
CA HIS A 4 -9.82 31.18 -25.93
C HIS A 4 -8.63 31.01 -24.96
N ARG A 5 -8.92 31.05 -23.65
CA ARG A 5 -8.01 30.47 -22.66
C ARG A 5 -8.03 28.96 -22.88
N ALA A 6 -7.11 28.47 -23.70
CA ALA A 6 -6.87 27.04 -23.83
C ALA A 6 -6.23 26.58 -22.51
N GLU A 7 -6.97 25.82 -21.70
CA GLU A 7 -6.42 25.12 -20.55
C GLU A 7 -5.81 23.80 -21.05
N GLN A 8 -4.52 23.60 -20.80
CA GLN A 8 -3.85 22.35 -21.14
C GLN A 8 -4.23 21.28 -20.12
N VAL A 9 -4.52 20.07 -20.59
CA VAL A 9 -4.82 18.92 -19.74
C VAL A 9 -3.98 17.72 -20.16
N LYS A 10 -3.66 16.85 -19.21
CA LYS A 10 -3.05 15.54 -19.44
C LYS A 10 -4.14 14.48 -19.38
N THR A 11 -4.26 13.67 -20.41
CA THR A 11 -5.11 12.48 -20.41
C THR A 11 -4.31 11.24 -20.00
N LEU A 12 -4.95 10.32 -19.30
CA LEU A 12 -4.47 8.94 -19.12
C LEU A 12 -5.43 8.05 -19.89
N GLU A 13 -4.92 7.32 -20.87
CA GLU A 13 -5.67 6.43 -21.72
C GLU A 13 -5.06 5.04 -21.66
N ILE A 14 -5.89 4.00 -21.64
CA ILE A 14 -5.42 2.62 -21.70
C ILE A 14 -6.00 1.96 -22.94
N GLU A 15 -5.14 1.24 -23.66
CA GLU A 15 -5.50 0.54 -24.88
C GLU A 15 -5.51 -0.97 -24.64
N ASN A 16 -6.65 -1.47 -24.13
CA ASN A 16 -6.90 -2.90 -23.95
C ASN A 16 -7.97 -3.37 -24.94
N GLY A 17 -7.71 -3.22 -26.24
CA GLY A 17 -8.65 -3.55 -27.32
C GLY A 17 -9.72 -2.48 -27.60
N ARG A 18 -9.96 -1.54 -26.67
CA ARG A 18 -10.66 -0.28 -26.89
C ARG A 18 -9.96 0.83 -26.11
N LEU A 19 -9.89 2.03 -26.69
CA LEU A 19 -9.35 3.21 -26.02
C LEU A 19 -10.29 3.64 -24.89
N GLU A 20 -9.79 3.64 -23.65
CA GLU A 20 -10.52 4.10 -22.47
C GLU A 20 -9.79 5.25 -21.79
N LEU A 21 -10.47 6.39 -21.66
CA LEU A 21 -9.98 7.54 -20.91
C LEU A 21 -10.18 7.31 -19.40
N ARG A 22 -9.08 7.20 -18.66
CA ARG A 22 -9.07 6.91 -17.21
C ARG A 22 -8.96 8.15 -16.33
N ALA A 23 -8.26 9.18 -16.79
CA ALA A 23 -8.10 10.41 -16.02
C ALA A 23 -7.86 11.62 -16.93
N VAL A 24 -8.30 12.78 -16.45
CA VAL A 24 -7.96 14.09 -17.02
C VAL A 24 -7.42 14.93 -15.87
N THR A 25 -6.15 15.30 -15.94
CA THR A 25 -5.45 16.04 -14.88
C THR A 25 -4.86 17.34 -15.42
N GLY A 26 -4.53 18.27 -14.53
CA GLY A 26 -3.80 19.49 -14.91
C GLY A 26 -2.42 19.21 -15.51
N PRO A 27 -1.81 20.19 -16.19
CA PRO A 27 -0.52 20.01 -16.86
C PRO A 27 0.62 19.79 -15.86
N ASP A 28 0.49 20.32 -14.65
CA ASP A 28 1.48 20.18 -13.57
C ASP A 28 1.35 18.87 -12.78
N TYR A 29 0.35 18.02 -13.10
CA TYR A 29 0.21 16.74 -12.42
C TYR A 29 1.37 15.80 -12.81
N GLY A 30 2.25 15.54 -11.85
CA GLY A 30 3.30 14.53 -11.92
C GLY A 30 2.73 13.17 -11.57
N ARG A 31 2.43 12.36 -12.59
CA ARG A 31 1.86 11.03 -12.40
C ARG A 31 2.95 10.05 -11.99
N ILE A 32 2.68 9.30 -10.94
CA ILE A 32 3.45 8.12 -10.53
C ILE A 32 2.54 6.93 -10.79
N PHE A 33 3.04 5.93 -11.49
CA PHE A 33 2.29 4.71 -11.74
C PHE A 33 2.31 3.82 -10.49
N ASP A 34 1.24 3.05 -10.30
CA ASP A 34 1.09 2.13 -9.17
C ASP A 34 2.22 1.08 -9.20
N SER A 35 2.65 0.66 -10.39
CA SER A 35 3.81 -0.22 -10.58
C SER A 35 5.11 0.41 -10.09
N GLU A 36 5.32 1.71 -10.27
CA GLU A 36 6.53 2.40 -9.78
C GLU A 36 6.59 2.42 -8.25
N LEU A 37 5.43 2.62 -7.59
CA LEU A 37 5.35 2.48 -6.13
C LEU A 37 5.69 1.05 -5.70
N VAL A 38 5.06 0.05 -6.33
CA VAL A 38 5.27 -1.37 -6.00
C VAL A 38 6.74 -1.78 -6.21
N ASP A 39 7.36 -1.34 -7.30
CA ASP A 39 8.78 -1.59 -7.57
C ASP A 39 9.70 -0.94 -6.52
N ALA A 40 9.37 0.28 -6.07
CA ALA A 40 10.09 0.95 -5.00
C ALA A 40 9.96 0.19 -3.68
N VAL A 41 8.76 -0.29 -3.35
CA VAL A 41 8.52 -1.14 -2.16
C VAL A 41 9.32 -2.43 -2.26
N GLN A 42 9.31 -3.11 -3.41
CA GLN A 42 10.08 -4.35 -3.59
C GLN A 42 11.59 -4.15 -3.39
N LYS A 43 12.13 -3.02 -3.83
CA LYS A 43 13.55 -2.69 -3.61
C LYS A 43 13.92 -2.47 -2.14
N ILE A 44 13.01 -1.92 -1.35
CA ILE A 44 13.26 -1.52 0.06
C ILE A 44 12.87 -2.63 1.04
N ALA A 45 11.72 -3.25 0.80
CA ALA A 45 11.05 -4.16 1.72
C ALA A 45 10.85 -5.58 1.15
N GLY A 46 11.26 -5.84 -0.09
CA GLY A 46 11.06 -7.12 -0.75
C GLY A 46 9.62 -7.35 -1.20
N ASN A 47 9.33 -8.59 -1.54
CA ASN A 47 8.04 -9.06 -2.07
C ASN A 47 6.96 -9.30 -1.00
N GLY A 48 7.26 -9.05 0.28
CA GLY A 48 6.34 -9.29 1.39
C GLY A 48 6.17 -10.76 1.79
N THR A 49 6.93 -11.71 1.24
CA THR A 49 6.85 -13.15 1.59
C THR A 49 7.75 -13.55 2.78
N GLY A 50 8.40 -12.58 3.43
CA GLY A 50 9.33 -12.83 4.54
C GLY A 50 10.79 -13.02 4.13
N ASP A 51 11.13 -12.81 2.85
CA ASP A 51 12.53 -12.79 2.38
C ASP A 51 13.32 -11.62 3.00
N THR A 52 12.61 -10.57 3.42
CA THR A 52 13.13 -9.49 4.29
C THR A 52 12.35 -9.49 5.60
N ARG A 53 12.70 -8.58 6.54
CA ARG A 53 11.91 -8.41 7.77
C ARG A 53 10.48 -7.92 7.55
N TRP A 54 10.20 -7.35 6.39
CA TRP A 54 8.88 -6.83 6.06
C TRP A 54 8.08 -7.91 5.33
N LYS A 55 6.92 -8.22 5.87
CA LYS A 55 6.04 -9.24 5.33
C LYS A 55 4.58 -8.83 5.40
N VAL A 56 3.76 -9.52 4.61
CA VAL A 56 2.31 -9.50 4.79
C VAL A 56 2.00 -9.93 6.24
N PRO A 57 1.12 -9.22 6.96
CA PRO A 57 0.73 -9.60 8.32
C PRO A 57 0.17 -11.01 8.39
N GLY A 58 0.37 -11.62 9.56
CA GLY A 58 -0.37 -12.79 9.97
C GLY A 58 -1.86 -12.52 10.20
N VAL A 59 -2.56 -13.56 10.66
CA VAL A 59 -4.01 -13.49 10.90
C VAL A 59 -4.27 -13.61 12.40
N LEU A 60 -5.13 -12.71 12.89
CA LEU A 60 -5.73 -12.82 14.22
C LEU A 60 -7.00 -13.67 14.13
N ASP A 61 -7.04 -14.77 14.86
CA ASP A 61 -8.27 -15.51 15.08
C ASP A 61 -9.13 -14.76 16.12
N TRP A 62 -10.18 -14.10 15.65
CA TRP A 62 -11.09 -13.33 16.50
C TRP A 62 -11.86 -14.16 17.53
N SER A 63 -11.97 -15.47 17.33
CA SER A 63 -12.67 -16.36 18.28
C SER A 63 -11.80 -16.72 19.49
N THR A 64 -10.47 -16.80 19.29
CA THR A 64 -9.51 -17.19 20.32
C THR A 64 -8.62 -16.04 20.80
N GLY A 65 -8.54 -14.96 20.04
CA GLY A 65 -7.60 -13.85 20.26
C GLY A 65 -6.15 -14.21 19.93
N ILE A 66 -5.89 -15.38 19.32
CA ILE A 66 -4.54 -15.86 19.02
C ILE A 66 -4.11 -15.32 17.66
N TYR A 67 -2.97 -14.62 17.63
CA TYR A 67 -2.34 -14.14 16.42
C TYR A 67 -1.36 -15.19 15.87
N ASN A 68 -1.52 -15.57 14.60
CA ASN A 68 -0.57 -16.43 13.91
C ASN A 68 0.23 -15.61 12.87
N PRO A 69 1.52 -15.33 13.11
CA PRO A 69 2.35 -14.62 12.14
C PRO A 69 2.70 -15.46 10.90
N HIS A 70 2.65 -16.80 10.95
CA HIS A 70 3.11 -17.68 9.87
C HIS A 70 1.97 -18.17 8.96
N VAL A 71 1.15 -17.25 8.48
CA VAL A 71 0.04 -17.58 7.57
C VAL A 71 0.51 -17.49 6.12
N ASP A 72 0.10 -18.46 5.31
CA ASP A 72 0.39 -18.47 3.88
C ASP A 72 -0.28 -17.27 3.17
N ILE A 73 0.45 -16.67 2.23
CA ILE A 73 -0.03 -15.54 1.45
C ILE A 73 -0.89 -16.05 0.30
N SER A 74 -2.14 -15.57 0.29
CA SER A 74 -3.15 -15.88 -0.70
C SER A 74 -3.90 -14.60 -1.08
N ARG A 75 -4.87 -14.67 -1.99
CA ARG A 75 -5.74 -13.53 -2.30
C ARG A 75 -6.57 -13.06 -1.10
N ASP A 76 -6.86 -13.95 -0.15
CA ASP A 76 -7.68 -13.64 1.01
C ASP A 76 -6.86 -13.13 2.20
N THR A 77 -5.55 -13.40 2.21
CA THR A 77 -4.63 -13.04 3.31
C THR A 77 -3.64 -11.93 2.93
N THR A 78 -3.50 -11.62 1.63
CA THR A 78 -2.65 -10.53 1.17
C THR A 78 -3.19 -9.17 1.58
N THR A 79 -2.27 -8.25 1.87
CA THR A 79 -2.53 -6.84 2.15
C THR A 79 -2.13 -5.92 0.99
N LEU A 80 -1.88 -6.50 -0.18
CA LEU A 80 -1.77 -5.78 -1.44
C LEU A 80 -3.16 -5.62 -2.04
N TYR A 81 -3.66 -4.38 -2.04
CA TYR A 81 -4.86 -4.01 -2.78
C TYR A 81 -4.45 -3.22 -4.01
N ALA A 82 -4.48 -3.86 -5.18
CA ALA A 82 -4.15 -3.23 -6.44
C ALA A 82 -5.37 -3.29 -7.36
N SER A 83 -5.70 -2.14 -7.94
CA SER A 83 -6.75 -1.99 -8.95
C SER A 83 -6.18 -1.43 -10.24
N ASP A 84 -7.05 -1.07 -11.16
CA ASP A 84 -6.70 -0.39 -12.41
C ASP A 84 -6.50 1.13 -12.23
N ARG A 85 -6.64 1.65 -10.99
CA ARG A 85 -6.60 3.08 -10.68
C ARG A 85 -5.77 3.44 -9.46
N ASP A 86 -5.83 2.57 -8.45
CA ASP A 86 -5.28 2.80 -7.12
C ASP A 86 -4.58 1.54 -6.61
N VAL A 87 -3.53 1.77 -5.82
CA VAL A 87 -2.82 0.72 -5.08
C VAL A 87 -2.66 1.09 -3.61
N PHE A 88 -2.69 0.06 -2.76
CA PHE A 88 -2.38 0.13 -1.34
C PHE A 88 -1.57 -1.10 -0.95
N VAL A 89 -0.49 -0.89 -0.20
CA VAL A 89 0.38 -1.95 0.33
C VAL A 89 0.54 -1.74 1.82
N PHE A 90 0.47 -2.81 2.61
CA PHE A 90 0.68 -2.78 4.06
C PHE A 90 1.58 -3.94 4.47
N LEU A 91 2.72 -3.63 5.08
CA LEU A 91 3.70 -4.63 5.52
C LEU A 91 4.08 -4.40 6.98
N VAL A 92 4.40 -5.48 7.68
CA VAL A 92 4.76 -5.48 9.10
C VAL A 92 6.04 -6.26 9.35
N ASP A 93 6.63 -6.01 10.50
CA ASP A 93 7.69 -6.83 11.10
C ASP A 93 7.16 -7.41 12.42
N ASP A 94 6.23 -8.36 12.29
CA ASP A 94 5.50 -8.98 13.40
C ASP A 94 6.29 -10.10 14.11
N LEU A 95 7.44 -10.49 13.55
CA LEU A 95 8.37 -11.45 14.15
C LEU A 95 9.38 -10.80 15.11
N ASN A 96 9.49 -9.47 15.09
CA ASN A 96 10.40 -8.71 15.95
C ASN A 96 9.63 -7.62 16.74
N PRO A 97 8.70 -8.01 17.64
CA PRO A 97 7.91 -7.06 18.40
C PRO A 97 8.76 -6.23 19.36
N ILE A 98 8.29 -5.02 19.66
CA ILE A 98 8.89 -4.11 20.62
C ILE A 98 8.14 -4.27 21.95
N GLU A 99 8.83 -4.69 23.01
CA GLU A 99 8.26 -4.68 24.36
C GLU A 99 8.37 -3.26 24.95
N ALA A 100 7.23 -2.61 25.17
CA ALA A 100 7.18 -1.23 25.71
C ALA A 100 6.71 -1.17 27.17
N GLY A 101 6.42 -2.32 27.78
CA GLY A 101 5.94 -2.38 29.16
C GLY A 101 5.46 -3.78 29.54
N ARG A 102 4.64 -3.82 30.60
CA ARG A 102 3.98 -5.03 31.06
C ARG A 102 2.49 -4.79 31.23
N LEU A 103 1.70 -5.76 30.80
CA LEU A 103 0.28 -5.81 31.05
C LEU A 103 0.00 -6.00 32.57
N PRO A 104 -1.23 -5.74 33.05
CA PRO A 104 -1.57 -5.92 34.47
C PRO A 104 -1.36 -7.36 34.99
N ASN A 105 -1.37 -8.35 34.10
CA ASN A 105 -1.09 -9.75 34.39
C ASN A 105 0.42 -10.10 34.41
N GLY A 106 1.30 -9.13 34.13
CA GLY A 106 2.76 -9.28 34.15
C GLY A 106 3.39 -9.71 32.82
N GLU A 107 2.58 -10.04 31.81
CA GLU A 107 3.04 -10.37 30.45
C GLU A 107 3.61 -9.13 29.73
N PRO A 108 4.56 -9.32 28.80
CA PRO A 108 5.13 -8.20 28.03
C PRO A 108 4.05 -7.54 27.15
N ASP A 109 4.02 -6.21 27.15
CA ASP A 109 3.17 -5.43 26.27
C ASP A 109 3.89 -5.22 24.92
N LEU A 110 3.37 -5.84 23.87
CA LEU A 110 4.03 -5.98 22.58
C LEU A 110 3.44 -5.03 21.53
N TYR A 111 4.34 -4.26 20.91
CA TYR A 111 4.06 -3.34 19.81
C TYR A 111 4.64 -3.89 18.51
N PHE A 112 3.89 -3.77 17.41
CA PHE A 112 4.25 -4.31 16.11
C PHE A 112 4.45 -3.17 15.12
N ARG A 113 5.69 -3.04 14.65
CA ARG A 113 6.01 -2.04 13.64
C ARG A 113 5.54 -2.44 12.26
N GLY A 114 5.14 -1.45 11.50
CA GLY A 114 4.77 -1.62 10.11
C GLY A 114 4.71 -0.29 9.38
N PHE A 115 4.46 -0.40 8.09
CA PHE A 115 4.19 0.75 7.25
C PHE A 115 3.17 0.39 6.18
N TYR A 116 2.55 1.41 5.63
CA TYR A 116 1.72 1.27 4.46
C TYR A 116 1.93 2.43 3.51
N CYS A 117 1.77 2.15 2.23
CA CYS A 117 1.88 3.14 1.17
C CYS A 117 0.72 3.01 0.20
N TRP A 118 0.38 4.11 -0.45
CA TRP A 118 -0.73 4.17 -1.38
C TRP A 118 -0.41 5.13 -2.53
N ASN A 119 -1.06 4.90 -3.66
CA ASN A 119 -1.04 5.80 -4.81
C ASN A 119 -2.37 5.72 -5.59
N SER A 120 -2.62 6.75 -6.39
CA SER A 120 -3.75 6.80 -7.32
C SER A 120 -3.28 7.39 -8.64
N GLU A 121 -3.25 6.59 -9.71
CA GLU A 121 -2.85 7.02 -11.05
C GLU A 121 -3.84 8.01 -11.67
N VAL A 122 -5.09 7.95 -11.20
CA VAL A 122 -6.20 8.79 -11.65
C VAL A 122 -6.35 10.08 -10.85
N GLY A 123 -5.47 10.31 -9.86
CA GLY A 123 -5.46 11.54 -9.07
C GLY A 123 -6.55 11.63 -8.00
N ALA A 124 -7.14 10.50 -7.59
CA ALA A 124 -8.07 10.49 -6.45
C ALA A 124 -7.34 10.77 -5.12
N ARG A 125 -6.03 10.45 -5.05
CA ARG A 125 -5.18 10.62 -3.87
C ARG A 125 -3.74 10.92 -4.29
N THR A 126 -3.01 11.68 -3.48
CA THR A 126 -1.56 11.84 -3.62
C THR A 126 -0.85 10.60 -3.09
N LEU A 127 0.27 10.23 -3.73
CA LEU A 127 1.17 9.20 -3.20
C LEU A 127 1.54 9.52 -1.75
N GLY A 128 1.54 8.50 -0.89
CA GLY A 128 1.94 8.65 0.49
C GLY A 128 2.44 7.37 1.12
N ILE A 129 3.10 7.55 2.26
CA ILE A 129 3.61 6.50 3.12
C ILE A 129 3.38 6.91 4.57
N ALA A 130 3.00 5.95 5.41
CA ALA A 130 2.89 6.13 6.85
C ALA A 130 3.48 4.91 7.56
N SER A 131 4.02 5.13 8.75
CA SER A 131 4.61 4.09 9.61
C SER A 131 3.98 4.11 10.99
N PHE A 132 4.02 2.96 11.67
CA PHE A 132 3.45 2.77 13.01
C PHE A 132 4.28 1.76 13.81
N TYR A 133 3.96 1.65 15.10
CA TYR A 133 4.51 0.71 16.07
C TYR A 133 3.39 0.24 17.01
#